data_AF-A0A958SIA1-F1
#
_entry.id   AF-A0A958SIA1-F1
#
_cell.length_a   1.000
_cell.length_b   1.000
_cell.length_c   1.000
_cell.angle_alpha   90.00
_cell.angle_beta   90.00
_cell.angle_gamma   90.00
#
_symmetry.space_group_name_H-M   'P 1'
#
loop_
_entity.id
_entity.type
_entity.pdbx_description
1 polymer ?
#
loop_
_entity_poly.entity_id
_entity_poly.type
_entity_poly.pdbx_seq_one_letter_code
_entity_poly.pdbx_strand_id
1 'polypeptide(L)'
;MLSFVMLLATQCPPAFLKKADGLCHLNSPYLTSGNTGFQKPLKKSFGGLSPKKIDLGKRLFFEKALSGSGTLSCASCHDPGKSFTDGLARSVGRDELPRSAPPLWNVGFYETYFWDARAETLEKQLRGPLFSPHEMDTSADQLESVLNGHPEYPALFAEAFGGDFGGKIRFDHLAEVLATFERSLVSLWSRYDRYVFGEEAAINAKEVRGFQLFRSFVTRCTECHEPPLFTNFQMARIGAPDTLTEKDMGQYNWTKKAGQERVFRIPSLRNIALTAPYMHSGVFPSLAEVIDFYNQGGGRYDEKYNKPAVHWHIGRMGLSRRERDELIAFLGTLTDTSGWQQ
;
A
#
# COMPACT_ATOMS: atom_id res chain seq x y z
N MET A 1 -18.18 -20.37 34.18
CA MET A 1 -17.84 -20.04 32.78
C MET A 1 -16.34 -20.13 32.66
N LEU A 2 -15.81 -21.08 31.87
CA LEU A 2 -14.39 -21.08 31.54
C LEU A 2 -14.13 -19.85 30.67
N SER A 3 -13.53 -18.82 31.26
CA SER A 3 -13.02 -17.69 30.48
C SER A 3 -11.85 -18.21 29.65
N PHE A 4 -12.06 -18.38 28.35
CA PHE A 4 -10.98 -18.68 27.43
C PHE A 4 -10.10 -17.45 27.37
N VAL A 5 -8.95 -17.48 28.04
CA VAL A 5 -7.96 -16.41 27.92
C VAL A 5 -7.43 -16.46 26.49
N MET A 6 -7.87 -15.52 25.65
CA MET A 6 -7.31 -15.35 24.32
C MET A 6 -5.85 -14.92 24.46
N LEU A 7 -4.94 -15.74 23.95
CA LEU A 7 -3.51 -15.45 23.93
C LEU A 7 -3.08 -14.93 22.56
N LEU A 8 -2.15 -13.99 22.55
CA LEU A 8 -1.58 -13.48 21.31
C LEU A 8 -0.64 -14.48 20.65
N ALA A 9 -0.64 -14.52 19.32
CA ALA A 9 0.26 -15.37 18.57
C ALA A 9 1.73 -15.02 18.85
N THR A 10 2.58 -16.05 18.94
CA THR A 10 4.03 -15.90 19.17
C THR A 10 4.87 -16.27 17.95
N GLN A 11 4.20 -16.66 16.86
CA GLN A 11 4.79 -17.06 15.59
C GLN A 11 4.93 -15.84 14.68
N CYS A 12 5.93 -15.88 13.82
CA CYS A 12 6.14 -14.82 12.84
C CYS A 12 5.30 -15.06 11.58
N PRO A 13 4.87 -13.98 10.91
CA PRO A 13 4.19 -14.10 9.61
C PRO A 13 5.14 -14.69 8.54
N PRO A 14 4.61 -15.19 7.41
CA PRO A 14 5.36 -16.01 6.45
C PRO A 14 6.67 -15.40 5.92
N ALA A 15 6.69 -14.08 5.72
CA ALA A 15 7.86 -13.37 5.24
C ALA A 15 8.95 -13.14 6.30
N PHE A 16 8.75 -13.59 7.54
CA PHE A 16 9.59 -13.27 8.68
C PHE A 16 10.06 -14.53 9.42
N LEU A 17 11.31 -14.49 9.89
CA LEU A 17 11.88 -15.51 10.75
C LEU A 17 12.03 -14.97 12.17
N LYS A 18 11.62 -15.78 13.15
CA LYS A 18 11.83 -15.46 14.56
C LYS A 18 13.32 -15.65 14.89
N LYS A 19 13.97 -14.61 15.41
CA LYS A 19 15.36 -14.70 15.86
C LYS A 19 15.44 -14.94 17.38
N ALA A 20 16.67 -15.11 17.88
CA ALA A 20 16.95 -15.38 19.29
C ALA A 20 16.50 -14.25 20.24
N ASP A 21 16.37 -13.03 19.74
CA ASP A 21 15.80 -11.87 20.46
C ASP A 21 14.27 -11.97 20.64
N GLY A 22 13.63 -13.03 20.10
CA GLY A 22 12.20 -13.24 20.16
C GLY A 22 11.39 -12.42 19.16
N LEU A 23 12.04 -11.59 18.33
CA LEU A 23 11.40 -10.74 17.35
C LEU A 23 11.36 -11.40 15.96
N CYS A 24 10.43 -10.94 15.14
CA CYS A 24 10.24 -11.33 13.75
C CYS A 24 11.08 -10.43 12.86
N HIS A 25 12.10 -10.99 12.23
CA HIS A 25 12.96 -10.29 11.30
C HIS A 25 12.61 -10.70 9.87
N LEU A 26 12.52 -9.71 8.98
CA LEU A 26 12.24 -9.96 7.57
C LEU A 26 13.25 -10.97 7.00
N ASN A 27 12.73 -11.97 6.30
CA ASN A 27 13.51 -12.95 5.58
C ASN A 27 13.29 -12.74 4.08
N SER A 28 14.08 -11.84 3.50
CA SER A 28 14.00 -11.51 2.09
C SER A 28 15.41 -11.41 1.48
N PRO A 29 15.63 -11.95 0.28
CA PRO A 29 16.92 -11.80 -0.40
C PRO A 29 17.20 -10.34 -0.80
N TYR A 30 16.20 -9.46 -0.82
CA TYR A 30 16.40 -8.02 -1.02
C TYR A 30 17.10 -7.30 0.15
N LEU A 31 17.34 -7.99 1.28
CA LEU A 31 18.16 -7.46 2.38
C LEU A 31 19.67 -7.54 2.10
N THR A 32 20.09 -8.51 1.29
CA THR A 32 21.51 -8.80 1.01
C THR A 32 21.83 -8.80 -0.49
N SER A 33 20.85 -8.51 -1.34
CA SER A 33 21.01 -8.51 -2.79
C SER A 33 22.03 -7.48 -3.26
N GLY A 34 22.82 -7.84 -4.27
CA GLY A 34 23.63 -6.87 -5.02
C GLY A 34 22.76 -5.84 -5.75
N ASN A 35 23.40 -4.81 -6.31
CA ASN A 35 22.73 -3.77 -7.09
C ASN A 35 22.94 -4.00 -8.60
N THR A 36 22.24 -4.99 -9.15
CA THR A 36 22.35 -5.37 -10.59
C THR A 36 21.35 -4.62 -11.48
N GLY A 37 20.58 -3.68 -10.92
CA GLY A 37 19.49 -2.99 -11.60
C GLY A 37 18.17 -3.77 -11.63
N PHE A 38 18.24 -5.11 -11.69
CA PHE A 38 17.07 -6.01 -11.54
C PHE A 38 16.81 -6.37 -10.08
N GLN A 39 17.90 -6.50 -9.33
CA GLN A 39 17.93 -6.61 -7.89
C GLN A 39 18.41 -5.26 -7.36
N LYS A 40 17.56 -4.58 -6.60
CA LYS A 40 17.94 -3.41 -5.81
C LYS A 40 17.67 -3.73 -4.35
N PRO A 41 18.59 -3.41 -3.44
CA PRO A 41 18.36 -3.62 -2.02
C PRO A 41 17.20 -2.73 -1.54
N LEU A 42 16.49 -3.20 -0.51
CA LEU A 42 15.52 -2.35 0.19
C LEU A 42 16.26 -1.16 0.83
N LYS A 43 15.82 0.06 0.50
CA LYS A 43 16.41 1.30 1.04
C LYS A 43 16.14 1.49 2.54
N LYS A 44 15.03 0.93 3.02
CA LYS A 44 14.57 1.01 4.40
C LYS A 44 14.50 -0.40 4.98
N SER A 45 15.04 -0.56 6.18
CA SER A 45 14.79 -1.70 7.04
C SER A 45 14.07 -1.21 8.28
N PHE A 46 13.02 -1.90 8.67
CA PHE A 46 12.46 -1.79 10.02
C PHE A 46 12.97 -3.02 10.77
N GLY A 47 13.48 -2.82 11.99
CA GLY A 47 14.08 -3.88 12.81
C GLY A 47 13.12 -5.02 13.14
N GLY A 48 13.46 -5.84 14.14
CA GLY A 48 12.58 -6.93 14.56
C GLY A 48 11.18 -6.44 14.98
N LEU A 49 10.13 -7.10 14.48
CA LEU A 49 8.74 -6.83 14.85
C LEU A 49 8.29 -7.80 15.95
N SER A 50 7.56 -7.33 16.96
CA SER A 50 7.01 -8.22 17.99
C SER A 50 5.86 -9.07 17.42
N PRO A 51 5.92 -10.41 17.46
CA PRO A 51 4.83 -11.26 16.96
C PRO A 51 3.49 -10.99 17.67
N LYS A 52 3.55 -10.66 18.97
CA LYS A 52 2.36 -10.32 19.75
C LYS A 52 1.74 -8.99 19.32
N LYS A 53 2.56 -7.97 19.04
CA LYS A 53 2.07 -6.69 18.51
C LYS A 53 1.48 -6.86 17.10
N ILE A 54 2.08 -7.72 16.26
CA ILE A 54 1.50 -8.08 14.95
C ILE A 54 0.12 -8.71 15.13
N ASP A 55 -0.03 -9.70 16.01
CA ASP A 55 -1.32 -10.39 16.21
C ASP A 55 -2.40 -9.46 16.79
N LEU A 56 -2.03 -8.63 17.77
CA LEU A 56 -2.93 -7.63 18.33
C LEU A 56 -3.34 -6.59 17.28
N GLY A 57 -2.38 -6.09 16.49
CA GLY A 57 -2.65 -5.19 15.38
C GLY A 57 -3.54 -5.83 14.31
N LYS A 58 -3.30 -7.11 13.96
CA LYS A 58 -4.16 -7.88 13.04
C LYS A 58 -5.59 -7.91 13.56
N ARG A 59 -5.81 -8.24 14.83
CA ARG A 59 -7.16 -8.25 15.44
C ARG A 59 -7.83 -6.88 15.35
N LEU A 60 -7.13 -5.83 15.77
CA LEU A 60 -7.64 -4.45 15.78
C LEU A 60 -7.92 -3.92 14.37
N PHE A 61 -7.21 -4.39 13.35
CA PHE A 61 -7.45 -4.02 11.95
C PHE A 61 -8.85 -4.43 11.46
N PHE A 62 -9.44 -5.49 12.02
CA PHE A 62 -10.81 -5.93 11.74
C PHE A 62 -11.82 -5.48 12.81
N GLU A 63 -11.39 -4.75 13.83
CA GLU A 63 -12.26 -4.34 14.95
C GLU A 63 -13.13 -3.15 14.53
N LYS A 64 -14.45 -3.37 14.51
CA LYS A 64 -15.42 -2.35 14.12
C LYS A 64 -15.70 -1.35 15.23
N ALA A 65 -15.52 -1.74 16.49
CA ALA A 65 -15.66 -0.88 17.65
C ALA A 65 -14.67 0.31 17.65
N LEU A 66 -13.64 0.28 16.80
CA LEU A 66 -12.75 1.42 16.60
C LEU A 66 -13.41 2.58 15.82
N SER A 67 -14.48 2.32 15.06
CA SER A 67 -15.25 3.37 14.41
C SER A 67 -16.30 3.98 15.35
N GLY A 68 -16.60 5.26 15.21
CA GLY A 68 -17.61 5.94 16.03
C GLY A 68 -19.01 5.34 15.90
N SER A 69 -19.31 4.71 14.76
CA SER A 69 -20.57 3.98 14.53
C SER A 69 -20.54 2.52 14.97
N GLY A 70 -19.37 1.94 15.25
CA GLY A 70 -19.22 0.51 15.51
C GLY A 70 -19.43 -0.39 14.28
N THR A 71 -19.41 0.16 13.06
CA THR A 71 -19.73 -0.58 11.82
C THR A 71 -18.57 -0.72 10.83
N LEU A 72 -17.56 0.15 10.92
CA LEU A 72 -16.41 0.21 10.01
C LEU A 72 -15.13 -0.22 10.73
N SER A 73 -14.24 -0.87 10.00
CA SER A 73 -12.88 -1.23 10.44
C SER A 73 -11.89 -0.88 9.33
N CYS A 74 -10.59 -0.96 9.59
CA CYS A 74 -9.58 -0.79 8.54
C CYS A 74 -9.82 -1.76 7.37
N ALA A 75 -10.21 -3.01 7.69
CA ALA A 75 -10.53 -4.05 6.73
C ALA A 75 -11.77 -3.77 5.86
N SER A 76 -12.62 -2.81 6.23
CA SER A 76 -13.77 -2.40 5.42
C SER A 76 -13.34 -1.77 4.09
N CYS A 77 -12.22 -1.03 4.09
CA CYS A 77 -11.64 -0.41 2.90
C CYS A 77 -10.37 -1.13 2.41
N HIS A 78 -9.74 -1.94 3.27
CA HIS A 78 -8.51 -2.66 2.99
C HIS A 78 -8.69 -4.17 3.20
N ASP A 79 -9.54 -4.77 2.38
CA ASP A 79 -9.92 -6.18 2.46
C ASP A 79 -8.77 -7.09 1.99
N PRO A 80 -8.25 -8.02 2.82
CA PRO A 80 -7.22 -8.97 2.40
C PRO A 80 -7.62 -9.81 1.18
N GLY A 81 -8.91 -10.14 1.03
CA GLY A 81 -9.46 -10.85 -0.13
C GLY A 81 -9.40 -10.05 -1.44
N LYS A 82 -9.20 -8.73 -1.34
CA LYS A 82 -9.02 -7.80 -2.46
C LYS A 82 -7.64 -7.14 -2.41
N SER A 83 -6.63 -7.89 -1.96
CA SER A 83 -5.24 -7.42 -1.90
C SER A 83 -5.06 -6.13 -1.07
N PHE A 84 -5.80 -6.03 0.04
CA PHE A 84 -5.85 -4.87 0.94
C PHE A 84 -6.32 -3.57 0.25
N THR A 85 -7.27 -3.71 -0.67
CA THR A 85 -8.10 -2.62 -1.23
C THR A 85 -9.57 -2.96 -1.00
N ASP A 86 -10.50 -2.13 -1.47
CA ASP A 86 -11.93 -2.42 -1.47
C ASP A 86 -12.47 -2.80 -2.86
N GLY A 87 -11.63 -2.72 -3.90
CA GLY A 87 -12.02 -2.96 -5.28
C GLY A 87 -12.97 -1.90 -5.85
N LEU A 88 -13.01 -0.70 -5.25
CA LEU A 88 -13.88 0.40 -5.66
C LEU A 88 -13.07 1.53 -6.30
N ALA A 89 -13.70 2.26 -7.23
CA ALA A 89 -13.08 3.46 -7.79
C ALA A 89 -12.89 4.55 -6.74
N ARG A 90 -13.84 4.62 -5.82
CA ARG A 90 -13.86 5.52 -4.69
C ARG A 90 -14.36 4.75 -3.49
N SER A 91 -13.60 4.82 -2.40
CA SER A 91 -13.89 4.04 -1.21
C SER A 91 -15.16 4.55 -0.54
N VAL A 92 -15.82 3.69 0.24
CA VAL A 92 -17.03 4.06 0.98
C VAL A 92 -16.76 3.90 2.48
N GLY A 93 -16.65 5.04 3.17
CA GLY A 93 -16.63 5.10 4.62
C GLY A 93 -18.05 5.28 5.15
N ARG A 94 -18.26 6.31 5.98
CA ARG A 94 -19.61 6.81 6.26
C ARG A 94 -20.24 7.46 5.03
N ASP A 95 -19.40 8.11 4.23
CA ASP A 95 -19.75 8.68 2.94
C ASP A 95 -18.84 8.12 1.85
N GLU A 96 -19.21 8.35 0.60
CA GLU A 96 -18.32 8.09 -0.53
C GLU A 96 -17.12 9.05 -0.51
N LEU A 97 -15.90 8.50 -0.57
CA LEU A 97 -14.66 9.25 -0.50
C LEU A 97 -14.23 9.78 -1.87
N PRO A 98 -13.34 10.78 -1.94
CA PRO A 98 -12.88 11.31 -3.23
C PRO A 98 -11.87 10.40 -3.95
N ARG A 99 -11.34 9.37 -3.28
CA ARG A 99 -10.24 8.53 -3.79
C ARG A 99 -10.43 7.03 -3.56
N SER A 100 -9.76 6.23 -4.39
CA SER A 100 -9.56 4.79 -4.21
C SER A 100 -8.67 4.50 -2.99
N ALA A 101 -8.93 3.38 -2.32
CA ALA A 101 -8.08 2.85 -1.26
C ALA A 101 -6.79 2.26 -1.86
N PRO A 102 -5.60 2.78 -1.54
CA PRO A 102 -4.35 2.18 -2.02
C PRO A 102 -4.10 0.82 -1.33
N PRO A 103 -3.45 -0.14 -1.99
CA PRO A 103 -3.10 -1.42 -1.37
C PRO A 103 -2.11 -1.23 -0.21
N LEU A 104 -2.20 -2.10 0.81
CA LEU A 104 -1.32 -2.06 1.99
C LEU A 104 -0.09 -2.97 1.90
N TRP A 105 0.11 -3.68 0.80
CA TRP A 105 1.32 -4.49 0.63
C TRP A 105 2.58 -3.63 0.63
N ASN A 106 3.56 -4.05 1.43
CA ASN A 106 4.89 -3.44 1.54
C ASN A 106 4.90 -2.01 2.12
N VAL A 107 3.82 -1.53 2.75
CA VAL A 107 3.73 -0.15 3.27
C VAL A 107 4.74 0.16 4.37
N GLY A 108 5.25 -0.85 5.08
CA GLY A 108 6.33 -0.66 6.05
C GLY A 108 7.60 -0.04 5.45
N PHE A 109 7.84 -0.25 4.15
CA PHE A 109 9.00 0.28 3.44
C PHE A 109 8.79 1.68 2.83
N TYR A 110 7.59 2.26 2.96
CA TYR A 110 7.28 3.54 2.34
C TYR A 110 7.92 4.71 3.13
N GLU A 111 8.19 5.79 2.41
CA GLU A 111 8.72 7.05 2.94
C GLU A 111 7.61 8.04 3.29
N THR A 112 6.51 8.03 2.52
CA THR A 112 5.34 8.89 2.71
C THR A 112 4.05 8.12 2.40
N TYR A 113 2.94 8.57 2.99
CA TYR A 113 1.65 7.88 2.95
C TYR A 113 0.54 8.78 2.41
N PHE A 114 -0.60 8.14 2.07
CA PHE A 114 -1.64 8.67 1.18
C PHE A 114 -1.18 8.85 -0.27
N TRP A 115 -2.14 9.13 -1.15
CA TRP A 115 -1.91 9.47 -2.55
C TRP A 115 -1.17 10.81 -2.74
N ASP A 116 -1.30 11.74 -1.79
CA ASP A 116 -0.72 13.09 -1.83
C ASP A 116 0.47 13.29 -0.89
N ALA A 117 1.00 12.20 -0.32
CA ALA A 117 2.18 12.17 0.55
C ALA A 117 2.09 13.07 1.79
N ARG A 118 0.88 13.36 2.31
CA ARG A 118 0.69 14.28 3.44
C ARG A 118 1.09 13.71 4.81
N ALA A 119 1.39 12.42 4.91
CA ALA A 119 1.82 11.78 6.15
C ALA A 119 3.21 11.14 5.99
N GLU A 120 4.04 11.27 7.03
CA GLU A 120 5.45 10.82 7.04
C GLU A 120 5.65 9.45 7.70
N THR A 121 4.68 8.99 8.50
CA THR A 121 4.72 7.69 9.19
C THR A 121 3.35 7.02 9.10
N LEU A 122 3.31 5.69 9.25
CA LEU A 122 2.05 4.93 9.37
C LEU A 122 1.24 5.43 10.55
N GLU A 123 1.87 5.67 11.69
CA GLU A 123 1.21 6.17 12.90
C GLU A 123 0.53 7.53 12.67
N LYS A 124 1.19 8.44 11.92
CA LYS A 124 0.58 9.71 11.49
C LYS A 124 -0.53 9.49 10.46
N GLN A 125 -0.36 8.53 9.54
CA GLN A 125 -1.35 8.18 8.53
C GLN A 125 -2.65 7.70 9.17
N LEU A 126 -2.58 6.82 10.19
CA LEU A 126 -3.73 6.23 10.87
C LEU A 126 -4.71 7.27 11.45
N ARG A 127 -4.22 8.47 11.81
CA ARG A 127 -5.07 9.58 12.27
C ARG A 127 -6.10 10.02 11.22
N GLY A 128 -5.74 9.94 9.94
CA GLY A 128 -6.61 10.34 8.83
C GLY A 128 -7.91 9.54 8.79
N PRO A 129 -7.87 8.22 8.53
CA PRO A 129 -9.07 7.40 8.42
C PRO A 129 -9.81 7.27 9.76
N LEU A 130 -9.09 7.19 10.90
CA LEU A 130 -9.73 7.07 12.21
C LEU A 130 -10.57 8.31 12.55
N PHE A 131 -10.04 9.52 12.31
CA PHE A 131 -10.69 10.75 12.77
C PHE A 131 -11.41 11.53 11.68
N SER A 132 -11.39 11.04 10.44
CA SER A 132 -12.15 11.65 9.36
C SER A 132 -13.65 11.40 9.59
N PRO A 133 -14.49 12.46 9.55
CA PRO A 133 -15.94 12.31 9.74
C PRO A 133 -16.61 11.54 8.58
N HIS A 134 -15.92 11.43 7.44
CA HIS A 134 -16.39 10.69 6.27
C HIS A 134 -15.93 9.23 6.25
N GLU A 135 -15.01 8.86 7.14
CA GLU A 135 -14.43 7.51 7.24
C GLU A 135 -14.88 6.85 8.55
N MET A 136 -14.00 6.72 9.55
CA MET A 136 -14.35 6.00 10.79
C MET A 136 -14.97 6.89 11.87
N ASP A 137 -14.90 8.21 11.75
CA ASP A 137 -15.53 9.23 12.62
C ASP A 137 -15.42 8.92 14.13
N THR A 138 -14.21 8.62 14.59
CA THR A 138 -13.90 8.43 16.02
C THR A 138 -12.97 9.53 16.53
N SER A 139 -12.70 9.55 17.83
CA SER A 139 -11.72 10.40 18.48
C SER A 139 -10.74 9.56 19.31
N ALA A 140 -9.60 10.15 19.71
CA ALA A 140 -8.67 9.49 20.62
C ALA A 140 -9.35 9.08 21.93
N ASP A 141 -10.18 9.95 22.50
CA ASP A 141 -10.88 9.68 23.76
C ASP A 141 -11.91 8.55 23.62
N GLN A 142 -12.63 8.49 22.50
CA GLN A 142 -13.56 7.40 22.21
C GLN A 142 -12.81 6.06 22.05
N LEU A 143 -11.73 6.04 21.27
CA LEU A 143 -10.89 4.85 21.11
C LEU A 143 -10.34 4.35 22.45
N GLU A 144 -9.79 5.25 23.26
CA GLU A 144 -9.26 4.91 24.57
C GLU A 144 -10.38 4.42 25.51
N SER A 145 -11.55 5.05 25.50
CA SER A 145 -12.70 4.60 26.30
C SER A 145 -13.17 3.20 25.89
N VAL A 146 -13.34 2.96 24.60
CA VAL A 146 -13.76 1.65 24.06
C VAL A 146 -12.74 0.56 24.41
N LEU A 147 -11.46 0.80 24.16
CA LEU A 147 -10.42 -0.21 24.37
C LEU A 147 -10.19 -0.51 25.85
N ASN A 148 -10.17 0.50 26.72
CA ASN A 148 -10.00 0.29 28.16
C ASN A 148 -11.26 -0.30 28.83
N GLY A 149 -12.45 -0.07 28.27
CA GLY A 149 -13.70 -0.65 28.75
C GLY A 149 -13.97 -2.07 28.26
N HIS A 150 -13.22 -2.56 27.27
CA HIS A 150 -13.39 -3.91 26.71
C HIS A 150 -12.86 -4.99 27.67
N PRO A 151 -13.54 -6.14 27.84
CA PRO A 151 -13.11 -7.19 28.75
C PRO A 151 -11.74 -7.81 28.42
N GLU A 152 -11.32 -7.79 27.15
CA GLU A 152 -10.12 -8.51 26.69
C GLU A 152 -8.93 -7.59 26.35
N TYR A 153 -9.18 -6.38 25.84
CA TYR A 153 -8.09 -5.56 25.28
C TYR A 153 -7.05 -5.12 26.31
N PRO A 154 -7.39 -4.73 27.56
CA PRO A 154 -6.38 -4.40 28.56
C PRO A 154 -5.38 -5.52 28.80
N ALA A 155 -5.85 -6.78 28.83
CA ALA A 155 -4.98 -7.95 28.99
C ALA A 155 -4.12 -8.20 27.73
N LEU A 156 -4.70 -8.07 26.54
CA LEU A 156 -3.97 -8.25 25.28
C LEU A 156 -2.89 -7.17 25.07
N PHE A 157 -3.18 -5.91 25.40
CA PHE A 157 -2.19 -4.83 25.38
C PHE A 157 -1.10 -5.07 26.42
N ALA A 158 -1.44 -5.50 27.64
CA ALA A 158 -0.43 -5.88 28.62
C ALA A 158 0.48 -7.01 28.11
N GLU A 159 -0.09 -8.01 27.43
CA GLU A 159 0.68 -9.10 26.85
C GLU A 159 1.59 -8.64 25.69
N ALA A 160 1.09 -7.77 24.80
CA ALA A 160 1.82 -7.28 23.63
C ALA A 160 2.97 -6.32 23.98
N PHE A 161 2.81 -5.56 25.06
CA PHE A 161 3.78 -4.57 25.56
C PHE A 161 4.61 -5.08 26.75
N GLY A 162 4.46 -6.36 27.14
CA GLY A 162 5.21 -6.93 28.27
C GLY A 162 4.92 -6.26 29.62
N GLY A 163 3.71 -5.70 29.79
CA GLY A 163 3.29 -4.94 30.97
C GLY A 163 3.76 -3.48 30.99
N ASP A 164 4.64 -3.07 30.07
CA ASP A 164 5.23 -1.73 30.04
C ASP A 164 4.48 -0.79 29.08
N PHE A 165 3.25 -0.40 29.46
CA PHE A 165 2.45 0.58 28.70
C PHE A 165 1.69 1.56 29.60
N GLY A 166 2.09 1.69 30.88
CA GLY A 166 1.52 2.67 31.81
C GLY A 166 0.12 2.34 32.34
N GLY A 167 -0.38 1.10 32.14
CA GLY A 167 -1.61 0.59 32.74
C GLY A 167 -2.92 1.07 32.10
N LYS A 168 -2.86 1.94 31.08
CA LYS A 168 -4.02 2.36 30.28
C LYS A 168 -3.67 2.37 28.81
N ILE A 169 -4.59 1.89 27.98
CA ILE A 169 -4.45 1.94 26.53
C ILE A 169 -4.58 3.41 26.10
N ARG A 170 -3.65 3.87 25.28
CA ARG A 170 -3.56 5.22 24.72
C ARG A 170 -3.61 5.12 23.20
N PHE A 171 -3.99 6.20 22.51
CA PHE A 171 -3.96 6.21 21.04
C PHE A 171 -2.60 5.75 20.47
N ASP A 172 -1.48 6.17 21.07
CA ASP A 172 -0.16 5.81 20.55
C ASP A 172 0.12 4.30 20.62
N HIS A 173 -0.39 3.60 21.66
CA HIS A 173 -0.30 2.14 21.74
C HIS A 173 -1.11 1.48 20.61
N LEU A 174 -2.32 1.98 20.33
CA LEU A 174 -3.15 1.50 19.22
C LEU A 174 -2.47 1.74 17.87
N ALA A 175 -1.93 2.94 17.65
CA ALA A 175 -1.23 3.30 16.43
C ALA A 175 0.00 2.41 16.22
N GLU A 176 0.76 2.11 17.28
CA GLU A 176 1.93 1.25 17.20
C GLU A 176 1.57 -0.20 16.80
N VAL A 177 0.55 -0.81 17.40
CA VAL A 177 0.18 -2.20 17.07
C VAL A 177 -0.40 -2.31 15.67
N LEU A 178 -1.25 -1.37 15.25
CA LEU A 178 -1.78 -1.31 13.86
C LEU A 178 -0.64 -1.13 12.85
N ALA A 179 0.24 -0.15 13.07
CA ALA A 179 1.37 0.07 12.17
C ALA A 179 2.37 -1.10 12.18
N THR A 180 2.52 -1.81 13.31
CA THR A 180 3.33 -3.04 13.38
C THR A 180 2.73 -4.16 12.55
N PHE A 181 1.41 -4.34 12.59
CA PHE A 181 0.71 -5.27 11.70
C PHE A 181 0.87 -4.90 10.23
N GLU A 182 0.64 -3.64 9.86
CA GLU A 182 0.80 -3.17 8.47
C GLU A 182 2.23 -3.33 7.94
N ARG A 183 3.25 -3.10 8.79
CA ARG A 183 4.66 -3.37 8.43
C ARG A 183 4.93 -4.85 8.15
N SER A 184 4.15 -5.74 8.75
CA SER A 184 4.29 -7.19 8.56
C SER A 184 3.70 -7.68 7.22
N LEU A 185 2.89 -6.85 6.54
CA LEU A 185 2.30 -7.16 5.23
C LEU A 185 3.37 -7.02 4.13
N VAL A 186 4.17 -8.07 3.92
CA VAL A 186 5.27 -8.07 2.96
C VAL A 186 5.00 -9.02 1.78
N SER A 187 5.12 -8.49 0.57
CA SER A 187 4.94 -9.17 -0.72
C SER A 187 6.19 -8.93 -1.57
N LEU A 188 7.20 -9.78 -1.40
CA LEU A 188 8.53 -9.66 -2.04
C LEU A 188 9.07 -11.01 -2.53
N TRP A 189 8.19 -11.97 -2.83
CA TRP A 189 8.54 -13.28 -3.38
C TRP A 189 7.63 -13.75 -4.53
N SER A 190 7.24 -12.80 -5.38
CA SER A 190 6.50 -13.01 -6.62
C SER A 190 7.32 -13.78 -7.67
N ARG A 191 6.67 -14.13 -8.79
CA ARG A 191 7.35 -14.76 -9.94
C ARG A 191 8.46 -13.88 -10.52
N TYR A 192 8.27 -12.56 -10.55
CA TYR A 192 9.34 -11.63 -10.91
C TYR A 192 10.56 -11.77 -9.98
N ASP A 193 10.32 -11.86 -8.68
CA ASP A 193 11.39 -11.94 -7.67
C ASP A 193 12.21 -13.22 -7.88
N ARG A 194 11.53 -14.36 -8.00
CA ARG A 194 12.16 -15.66 -8.31
C ARG A 194 13.00 -15.60 -9.60
N TYR A 195 12.46 -14.99 -10.65
CA TYR A 195 13.18 -14.80 -11.92
C TYR A 195 14.46 -13.98 -11.74
N VAL A 196 14.38 -12.80 -11.09
CA VAL A 196 15.58 -11.96 -10.94
C VAL A 196 16.60 -12.56 -9.98
N PHE A 197 16.20 -13.47 -9.08
CA PHE A 197 17.10 -14.25 -8.21
C PHE A 197 17.59 -15.58 -8.84
N GLY A 198 17.40 -15.76 -10.14
CA GLY A 198 18.05 -16.83 -10.92
C GLY A 198 17.16 -18.01 -11.29
N GLU A 199 15.89 -18.00 -10.90
CA GLU A 199 14.93 -19.01 -11.35
C GLU A 199 14.33 -18.61 -12.71
N GLU A 200 15.08 -18.80 -13.79
CA GLU A 200 14.71 -18.34 -15.14
C GLU A 200 13.31 -18.82 -15.58
N ALA A 201 12.92 -20.03 -15.19
CA ALA A 201 11.62 -20.61 -15.52
C ALA A 201 10.44 -20.01 -14.72
N ALA A 202 10.68 -19.11 -13.75
CA ALA A 202 9.63 -18.48 -12.96
C ALA A 202 8.73 -17.55 -13.78
N ILE A 203 9.22 -17.05 -14.92
CA ILE A 203 8.42 -16.29 -15.90
C ILE A 203 8.63 -16.85 -17.30
N ASN A 204 7.63 -16.73 -18.17
CA ASN A 204 7.69 -17.26 -19.54
C ASN A 204 8.22 -16.22 -20.54
N ALA A 205 8.46 -16.64 -21.78
CA ALA A 205 9.00 -15.77 -22.83
C ALA A 205 8.14 -14.53 -23.13
N LYS A 206 6.81 -14.60 -22.97
CA LYS A 206 5.90 -13.44 -23.15
C LYS A 206 6.14 -12.39 -22.07
N GLU A 207 6.25 -12.83 -20.82
CA GLU A 207 6.50 -11.98 -19.65
C GLU A 207 7.92 -11.40 -19.68
N VAL A 208 8.91 -12.15 -20.15
CA VAL A 208 10.28 -11.64 -20.37
C VAL A 208 10.28 -10.48 -21.38
N ARG A 209 9.55 -10.61 -22.49
CA ARG A 209 9.41 -9.49 -23.45
C ARG A 209 8.68 -8.30 -22.85
N GLY A 210 7.64 -8.55 -22.06
CA GLY A 210 6.97 -7.52 -21.27
C GLY A 210 7.90 -6.78 -20.31
N PHE A 211 8.79 -7.51 -19.62
CA PHE A 211 9.78 -6.93 -18.74
C PHE A 211 10.79 -6.07 -19.52
N GLN A 212 11.25 -6.55 -20.68
CA GLN A 212 12.13 -5.78 -21.57
C GLN A 212 11.47 -4.49 -22.05
N LEU A 213 10.17 -4.54 -22.39
CA LEU A 213 9.39 -3.35 -22.73
C LEU A 213 9.30 -2.41 -21.54
N PHE A 214 8.97 -2.88 -20.34
CA PHE A 214 8.84 -2.07 -19.12
C PHE A 214 10.11 -1.26 -18.79
N ARG A 215 11.29 -1.84 -19.03
CA ARG A 215 12.60 -1.19 -18.78
C ARG A 215 13.16 -0.43 -20.00
N SER A 216 12.46 -0.43 -21.12
CA SER A 216 12.98 0.14 -22.37
C SER A 216 12.98 1.66 -22.35
N PHE A 217 13.81 2.27 -23.20
CA PHE A 217 13.79 3.71 -23.45
C PHE A 217 12.50 4.21 -24.12
N VAL A 218 11.69 3.30 -24.68
CA VAL A 218 10.40 3.64 -25.30
C VAL A 218 9.33 3.87 -24.24
N THR A 219 9.24 2.98 -23.25
CA THR A 219 8.18 3.06 -22.21
C THR A 219 8.61 3.82 -20.97
N ARG A 220 9.91 3.75 -20.61
CA ARG A 220 10.53 4.44 -19.48
C ARG A 220 9.84 4.20 -18.13
N CYS A 221 9.11 3.09 -17.96
CA CYS A 221 8.33 2.84 -16.74
C CYS A 221 9.22 2.77 -15.50
N THR A 222 10.45 2.25 -15.63
CA THR A 222 11.43 2.12 -14.55
C THR A 222 11.96 3.43 -13.99
N GLU A 223 11.76 4.56 -14.68
CA GLU A 223 12.17 5.89 -14.19
C GLU A 223 11.35 6.32 -12.96
N CYS A 224 10.11 5.81 -12.88
CA CYS A 224 9.19 6.05 -11.77
C CYS A 224 8.96 4.79 -10.93
N HIS A 225 8.91 3.62 -11.57
CA HIS A 225 8.57 2.34 -10.95
C HIS A 225 9.80 1.43 -10.85
N GLU A 226 10.70 1.76 -9.93
CA GLU A 226 11.95 1.02 -9.73
C GLU A 226 11.80 -0.20 -8.80
N PRO A 227 12.45 -1.34 -9.08
CA PRO A 227 12.56 -2.45 -8.13
C PRO A 227 13.24 -2.01 -6.81
N PRO A 228 13.00 -2.71 -5.67
CA PRO A 228 12.16 -3.90 -5.55
C PRO A 228 10.69 -3.57 -5.25
N LEU A 229 10.33 -2.30 -4.99
CA LEU A 229 8.94 -1.94 -4.67
C LEU A 229 8.14 -1.49 -5.89
N PHE A 230 8.77 -1.37 -7.06
CA PHE A 230 8.17 -0.80 -8.27
C PHE A 230 7.59 0.59 -8.04
N THR A 231 8.32 1.40 -7.28
CA THR A 231 8.06 2.81 -7.01
C THR A 231 9.34 3.46 -6.49
N ASN A 232 9.54 4.73 -6.86
CA ASN A 232 10.59 5.57 -6.29
C ASN A 232 10.05 6.56 -5.24
N PHE A 233 8.76 6.46 -4.88
CA PHE A 233 8.02 7.33 -3.96
C PHE A 233 7.99 8.83 -4.32
N GLN A 234 8.50 9.22 -5.48
CA GLN A 234 8.48 10.61 -5.91
C GLN A 234 7.05 11.08 -6.20
N MET A 235 6.92 12.40 -6.23
CA MET A 235 5.68 13.10 -6.51
C MET A 235 5.65 13.50 -7.99
N ALA A 236 4.61 13.09 -8.71
CA ALA A 236 4.50 13.34 -10.14
C ALA A 236 3.06 13.73 -10.55
N ARG A 237 2.95 14.60 -11.56
CA ARG A 237 1.68 14.83 -12.26
C ARG A 237 1.54 13.78 -13.36
N ILE A 238 0.60 12.86 -13.20
CA ILE A 238 0.43 11.70 -14.10
C ILE A 238 -0.66 11.90 -15.17
N GLY A 239 -1.39 13.01 -15.12
CA GLY A 239 -2.38 13.38 -16.15
C GLY A 239 -3.69 12.58 -16.12
N ALA A 240 -3.92 11.77 -15.09
CA ALA A 240 -5.16 11.01 -14.94
C ALA A 240 -6.39 11.95 -15.00
N PRO A 241 -7.46 11.58 -15.73
CA PRO A 241 -8.67 12.39 -15.81
C PRO A 241 -9.35 12.58 -14.44
N ASP A 242 -9.96 13.74 -14.26
CA ASP A 242 -10.83 14.00 -13.11
C ASP A 242 -12.15 13.23 -13.28
N THR A 243 -12.65 12.63 -12.21
CA THR A 243 -13.96 11.94 -12.18
C THR A 243 -15.03 12.70 -11.42
N LEU A 244 -14.65 13.78 -10.73
CA LEU A 244 -15.51 14.61 -9.88
C LEU A 244 -15.61 16.04 -10.42
N THR A 245 -16.70 16.72 -10.04
CA THR A 245 -16.88 18.15 -10.33
C THR A 245 -15.82 18.99 -9.64
N GLU A 246 -15.54 18.69 -8.36
CA GLU A 246 -14.40 19.27 -7.66
C GLU A 246 -13.11 18.57 -8.07
N LYS A 247 -12.13 19.37 -8.48
CA LYS A 247 -10.85 18.86 -9.00
C LYS A 247 -9.94 18.44 -7.86
N ASP A 248 -9.40 17.22 -7.93
CA ASP A 248 -8.41 16.76 -6.96
C ASP A 248 -7.05 17.39 -7.25
N MET A 249 -6.66 18.36 -6.42
CA MET A 249 -5.40 19.08 -6.58
C MET A 249 -4.19 18.32 -6.00
N GLY A 250 -4.38 17.11 -5.46
CA GLY A 250 -3.28 16.26 -4.99
C GLY A 250 -2.50 16.92 -3.85
N GLN A 251 -1.17 16.92 -3.96
CA GLN A 251 -0.25 17.51 -2.97
C GLN A 251 -0.56 18.98 -2.67
N TYR A 252 -1.01 19.75 -3.66
CA TYR A 252 -1.37 21.16 -3.47
C TYR A 252 -2.42 21.38 -2.37
N ASN A 253 -3.32 20.42 -2.13
CA ASN A 253 -4.40 20.58 -1.16
C ASN A 253 -3.90 20.94 0.24
N TRP A 254 -2.74 20.43 0.64
CA TRP A 254 -2.15 20.70 1.95
C TRP A 254 -0.91 21.60 1.90
N THR A 255 -0.18 21.64 0.79
CA THR A 255 1.02 22.49 0.68
C THR A 255 0.73 23.92 0.24
N LYS A 256 -0.32 24.11 -0.59
CA LYS A 256 -0.65 25.37 -1.29
C LYS A 256 0.48 25.96 -2.13
N LYS A 257 1.48 25.15 -2.55
CA LYS A 257 2.65 25.60 -3.31
C LYS A 257 2.42 25.49 -4.82
N ALA A 258 2.69 26.56 -5.56
CA ALA A 258 2.61 26.57 -7.02
C ALA A 258 3.45 25.45 -7.65
N GLY A 259 2.89 24.77 -8.66
CA GLY A 259 3.55 23.65 -9.34
C GLY A 259 3.29 22.28 -8.71
N GLN A 260 2.62 22.22 -7.56
CA GLN A 260 2.23 20.96 -6.90
C GLN A 260 0.76 20.57 -7.16
N GLU A 261 0.10 21.24 -8.09
CA GLU A 261 -1.29 20.93 -8.46
C GLU A 261 -1.35 19.61 -9.22
N ARG A 262 -2.29 18.74 -8.84
CA ARG A 262 -2.53 17.42 -9.46
C ARG A 262 -1.30 16.50 -9.40
N VAL A 263 -0.46 16.72 -8.39
CA VAL A 263 0.74 15.92 -8.15
C VAL A 263 0.41 14.87 -7.09
N PHE A 264 0.73 13.61 -7.41
CA PHE A 264 0.48 12.46 -6.55
C PHE A 264 1.75 11.64 -6.40
N ARG A 265 1.83 10.88 -5.30
CA ARG A 265 2.90 9.92 -5.06
C ARG A 265 2.80 8.80 -6.09
N ILE A 266 3.94 8.42 -6.66
CA ILE A 266 4.02 7.27 -7.57
C ILE A 266 3.71 6.00 -6.77
N PRO A 267 2.63 5.26 -7.09
CA PRO A 267 2.27 4.06 -6.35
C PRO A 267 3.21 2.89 -6.67
N SER A 268 3.27 1.92 -5.76
CA SER A 268 3.90 0.62 -6.05
C SER A 268 3.08 -0.13 -7.09
N LEU A 269 3.75 -0.86 -7.99
CA LEU A 269 3.10 -1.80 -8.91
C LEU A 269 3.05 -3.24 -8.36
N ARG A 270 3.52 -3.49 -7.14
CA ARG A 270 3.38 -4.79 -6.49
C ARG A 270 1.89 -5.12 -6.33
N ASN A 271 1.51 -6.34 -6.68
CA ASN A 271 0.10 -6.81 -6.69
C ASN A 271 -0.86 -6.01 -7.58
N ILE A 272 -0.37 -5.20 -8.54
CA ILE A 272 -1.24 -4.35 -9.37
C ILE A 272 -2.30 -5.12 -10.17
N ALA A 273 -2.06 -6.39 -10.50
CA ALA A 273 -3.05 -7.24 -11.17
C ALA A 273 -4.30 -7.51 -10.32
N LEU A 274 -4.26 -7.26 -9.01
CA LEU A 274 -5.32 -7.55 -8.04
C LEU A 274 -5.99 -6.30 -7.46
N THR A 275 -5.59 -5.10 -7.89
CA THR A 275 -5.99 -3.83 -7.26
C THR A 275 -6.72 -2.91 -8.22
N ALA A 276 -7.48 -3.47 -9.15
CA ALA A 276 -8.40 -2.68 -9.97
C ALA A 276 -9.53 -2.11 -9.09
N PRO A 277 -10.09 -0.94 -9.46
CA PRO A 277 -9.69 -0.06 -10.56
C PRO A 277 -8.47 0.83 -10.21
N TYR A 278 -7.93 1.52 -11.22
CA TYR A 278 -6.61 2.15 -11.14
C TYR A 278 -6.65 3.68 -11.05
N MET A 279 -5.53 4.24 -10.58
CA MET A 279 -5.31 5.66 -10.23
C MET A 279 -6.00 6.09 -8.93
N HIS A 280 -5.64 7.29 -8.45
CA HIS A 280 -6.22 7.87 -7.24
C HIS A 280 -7.75 8.05 -7.33
N SER A 281 -8.29 8.24 -8.53
CA SER A 281 -9.71 8.41 -8.81
C SER A 281 -10.43 7.12 -9.22
N GLY A 282 -9.70 6.02 -9.43
CA GLY A 282 -10.27 4.76 -9.90
C GLY A 282 -10.85 4.81 -11.32
N VAL A 283 -10.41 5.76 -12.14
CA VAL A 283 -11.00 6.05 -13.46
C VAL A 283 -10.80 4.93 -14.50
N PHE A 284 -9.78 4.09 -14.34
CA PHE A 284 -9.50 2.99 -15.27
C PHE A 284 -9.87 1.64 -14.63
N PRO A 285 -10.82 0.88 -15.18
CA PRO A 285 -11.22 -0.43 -14.66
C PRO A 285 -10.24 -1.56 -14.98
N SER A 286 -9.30 -1.36 -15.93
CA SER A 286 -8.37 -2.41 -16.37
C SER A 286 -6.94 -1.91 -16.59
N LEU A 287 -5.95 -2.80 -16.45
CA LEU A 287 -4.55 -2.51 -16.80
C LEU A 287 -4.40 -2.18 -18.29
N ALA A 288 -5.24 -2.77 -19.15
CA ALA A 288 -5.26 -2.48 -20.57
C ALA A 288 -5.56 -0.99 -20.81
N GLU A 289 -6.56 -0.43 -20.12
CA GLU A 289 -6.90 0.98 -20.23
C GLU A 289 -5.83 1.91 -19.64
N VAL A 290 -5.19 1.51 -18.54
CA VAL A 290 -4.03 2.26 -18.00
C VAL A 290 -2.90 2.32 -19.03
N ILE A 291 -2.58 1.19 -19.66
CA ILE A 291 -1.50 1.13 -20.65
C ILE A 291 -1.91 1.89 -21.92
N ASP A 292 -3.14 1.78 -22.38
CA ASP A 292 -3.65 2.54 -23.53
C ASP A 292 -3.61 4.06 -23.28
N PHE A 293 -3.93 4.49 -22.06
CA PHE A 293 -3.82 5.89 -21.63
C PHE A 293 -2.38 6.40 -21.72
N TYR A 294 -1.42 5.67 -21.13
CA TYR A 294 -0.01 6.05 -21.23
C TYR A 294 0.54 5.91 -22.66
N ASN A 295 0.06 4.94 -23.44
CA ASN A 295 0.49 4.74 -24.83
C ASN A 295 0.20 5.98 -25.69
N GLN A 296 -0.89 6.69 -25.38
CA GLN A 296 -1.31 7.94 -26.01
C GLN A 296 -0.62 9.19 -25.42
N GLY A 297 0.25 9.03 -24.43
CA GLY A 297 1.01 10.11 -23.79
C GLY A 297 0.43 10.59 -22.46
N GLY A 298 -0.44 9.81 -21.81
CA GLY A 298 -0.83 10.02 -20.42
C GLY A 298 -1.53 11.35 -20.13
N GLY A 299 -2.43 11.80 -21.02
CA GLY A 299 -3.16 13.07 -20.83
C GLY A 299 -2.34 14.33 -21.15
N ARG A 300 -1.16 14.19 -21.79
CA ARG A 300 -0.31 15.31 -22.24
C ARG A 300 -0.99 16.22 -23.27
N TYR A 301 -1.97 15.71 -24.01
CA TYR A 301 -2.77 16.48 -24.96
C TYR A 301 -4.23 16.50 -24.49
N ASP A 302 -4.65 17.66 -24.00
CA ASP A 302 -6.06 18.01 -23.88
C ASP A 302 -6.25 19.35 -24.60
N GLU A 303 -6.85 19.29 -25.79
CA GLU A 303 -7.10 20.44 -26.67
C GLU A 303 -8.05 21.47 -26.03
N LYS A 304 -8.82 21.08 -25.00
CA LYS A 304 -9.81 21.93 -24.36
C LYS A 304 -9.22 22.84 -23.27
N TYR A 305 -8.08 22.47 -22.67
CA TYR A 305 -7.61 23.12 -21.43
C TYR A 305 -6.23 23.79 -21.51
N ASN A 306 -5.54 23.76 -22.65
CA ASN A 306 -4.21 24.38 -22.81
C ASN A 306 -3.23 24.09 -21.63
N LYS A 307 -3.22 22.81 -21.17
CA LYS A 307 -2.21 22.03 -20.39
C LYS A 307 -2.90 21.03 -19.44
N PRO A 308 -2.28 19.84 -19.20
CA PRO A 308 -1.35 19.71 -18.07
C PRO A 308 0.04 19.23 -18.51
N ALA A 309 1.09 19.91 -18.03
CA ALA A 309 2.45 19.39 -18.12
C ALA A 309 2.57 18.15 -17.22
N VAL A 310 2.32 16.96 -17.80
CA VAL A 310 2.61 15.67 -17.17
C VAL A 310 4.10 15.57 -16.86
N HIS A 311 4.47 14.65 -15.98
CA HIS A 311 5.88 14.39 -15.68
C HIS A 311 6.66 14.14 -16.97
N TRP A 312 7.87 14.69 -17.08
CA TRP A 312 8.64 14.77 -18.32
C TRP A 312 9.07 13.40 -18.89
N HIS A 313 9.00 12.34 -18.09
CA HIS A 313 9.18 10.96 -18.53
C HIS A 313 7.98 10.37 -19.27
N ILE A 314 6.79 10.97 -19.14
CA ILE A 314 5.56 10.50 -19.79
C ILE A 314 5.52 11.04 -21.22
N GLY A 315 5.54 10.11 -22.19
CA GLY A 315 5.48 10.39 -23.62
C GLY A 315 4.64 9.35 -24.36
N ARG A 316 4.33 9.62 -25.63
CA ARG A 316 3.68 8.63 -26.49
C ARG A 316 4.63 7.46 -26.71
N MET A 317 4.14 6.23 -26.46
CA MET A 317 4.97 5.03 -26.57
C MET A 317 4.80 4.32 -27.92
N GLY A 318 3.63 4.45 -28.57
CA GLY A 318 3.37 3.84 -29.88
C GLY A 318 3.34 2.31 -29.89
N LEU A 319 3.09 1.68 -28.74
CA LEU A 319 3.06 0.23 -28.57
C LEU A 319 1.94 -0.41 -29.39
N SER A 320 2.26 -1.50 -30.08
CA SER A 320 1.29 -2.39 -30.72
C SER A 320 0.42 -3.12 -29.69
N ARG A 321 -0.71 -3.70 -30.12
CA ARG A 321 -1.56 -4.52 -29.24
C ARG A 321 -0.77 -5.65 -28.56
N ARG A 322 0.10 -6.32 -29.32
CA ARG A 322 0.95 -7.40 -28.82
C ARG A 322 1.89 -6.93 -27.71
N GLU A 323 2.56 -5.79 -27.89
CA GLU A 323 3.48 -5.24 -26.89
C GLU A 323 2.73 -4.82 -25.61
N ARG A 324 1.52 -4.26 -25.74
CA ARG A 324 0.67 -3.96 -24.58
C ARG A 324 0.28 -5.23 -23.83
N ASP A 325 -0.10 -6.30 -24.54
CA ASP A 325 -0.43 -7.60 -23.92
C ASP A 325 0.79 -8.24 -23.24
N GLU A 326 2.01 -8.04 -23.78
CA GLU A 326 3.27 -8.48 -23.19
C GLU A 326 3.58 -7.69 -21.91
N LEU A 327 3.38 -6.37 -21.93
CA LEU A 327 3.56 -5.50 -20.75
C LEU A 327 2.58 -5.89 -19.62
N ILE A 328 1.31 -6.13 -19.94
CA ILE A 328 0.31 -6.63 -18.95
C ILE A 328 0.75 -7.96 -18.37
N ALA A 329 1.22 -8.89 -19.21
CA ALA A 329 1.70 -10.19 -18.74
C ALA A 329 2.84 -10.03 -17.73
N PHE A 330 3.80 -9.14 -18.00
CA PHE A 330 4.85 -8.80 -17.05
C PHE A 330 4.31 -8.23 -15.73
N LEU A 331 3.39 -7.26 -15.77
CA LEU A 331 2.79 -6.70 -14.54
C LEU A 331 2.11 -7.79 -13.68
N GLY A 332 1.53 -8.81 -14.30
CA GLY A 332 0.99 -9.98 -13.60
C GLY A 332 2.03 -10.75 -12.78
N THR A 333 3.29 -10.76 -13.21
CA THR A 333 4.40 -11.43 -12.51
C THR A 333 4.78 -10.77 -11.18
N LEU A 334 4.31 -9.54 -10.93
CA LEU A 334 4.54 -8.77 -9.71
C LEU A 334 3.58 -9.14 -8.56
N THR A 335 2.72 -10.14 -8.79
CA THR A 335 1.73 -10.63 -7.83
C THR A 335 2.33 -11.62 -6.86
N ASP A 336 2.18 -11.35 -5.57
CA ASP A 336 2.54 -12.20 -4.44
C ASP A 336 1.61 -11.89 -3.25
N THR A 337 0.77 -12.86 -2.87
CA THR A 337 -0.12 -12.78 -1.70
C THR A 337 0.32 -13.71 -0.57
N SER A 338 1.51 -14.32 -0.67
CA SER A 338 2.02 -15.29 0.30
C SER A 338 2.34 -14.67 1.67
N GLY A 339 2.51 -13.35 1.73
CA GLY A 339 2.73 -12.58 2.95
C GLY A 339 1.52 -12.49 3.89
N TRP A 340 0.34 -12.96 3.47
CA TRP A 340 -0.87 -12.99 4.30
C TRP A 340 -1.33 -14.43 4.51
N GLN A 341 -1.58 -14.77 5.78
CA GLN A 341 -2.28 -15.99 6.17
C GLN A 341 -3.52 -15.59 6.96
N GLN A 342 -4.67 -16.15 6.57
CA GLN A 342 -5.97 -15.90 7.22
C GLN A 342 -5.93 -16.32 8.68
#